data_AF-A0AAD5PW84-F1
#
_entry.id   AF-A0AAD5PW84-F1
#
_cell.length_a   1.000
_cell.length_b   1.000
_cell.length_c   1.000
_cell.angle_alpha   90.00
_cell.angle_beta   90.00
_cell.angle_gamma   90.00
#
_symmetry.space_group_name_H-M   'P 1'
#
loop_
_entity.id
_entity.type
_entity.pdbx_description
1 polymer ?
#
loop_
_entity_poly.entity_id
_entity_poly.type
_entity_poly.pdbx_seq_one_letter_code
_entity_poly.pdbx_strand_id
1 'polypeptide(L)'
;MANIVKTESGIDLLQRFSVRPKLIGLQAEVFGEDGPLPGDVIEINEKDTNLKTILLTHWIIKCILPATWKGVEIGGLGKVEEDSSAMSTTST
;
A
#
# COMPACT_ATOMS: atom_id res chain seq x y z
N MET A 1 -23.12 9.59 17.25
CA MET A 1 -22.56 9.04 16.00
C MET A 1 -22.29 7.56 16.19
N ALA A 2 -22.89 6.68 15.41
CA ALA A 2 -22.53 5.26 15.43
C ALA A 2 -21.09 5.09 14.94
N ASN A 3 -20.29 4.34 15.68
CA ASN A 3 -18.93 3.97 15.30
C ASN A 3 -19.06 2.95 14.16
N ILE A 4 -19.04 3.42 12.89
CA ILE A 4 -19.10 2.53 11.73
C ILE A 4 -17.80 1.73 11.73
N VAL A 5 -17.88 0.46 12.14
CA VAL A 5 -16.76 -0.47 12.02
C VAL A 5 -16.58 -0.75 10.54
N LYS A 6 -15.54 -0.17 9.94
CA LYS A 6 -15.19 -0.37 8.53
C LYS A 6 -14.44 -1.70 8.39
N THR A 7 -15.16 -2.81 8.30
CA THR A 7 -14.59 -4.13 8.02
C THR A 7 -14.47 -4.36 6.51
N GLU A 8 -13.31 -4.80 6.06
CA GLU A 8 -13.04 -5.26 4.69
C GLU A 8 -13.13 -6.80 4.67
N SER A 9 -13.87 -7.39 3.73
CA SER A 9 -13.84 -8.84 3.54
C SER A 9 -12.61 -9.27 2.76
N GLY A 10 -12.29 -10.58 2.75
CA GLY A 10 -11.16 -11.09 1.98
C GLY A 10 -11.26 -10.80 0.47
N ILE A 11 -12.48 -10.80 -0.09
CA ILE A 11 -12.67 -10.47 -1.51
C ILE A 11 -12.49 -8.97 -1.78
N ASP A 12 -12.93 -8.11 -0.85
CA ASP A 12 -12.71 -6.67 -0.96
C ASP A 12 -11.21 -6.33 -0.92
N LEU A 13 -10.46 -7.02 -0.05
CA LEU A 13 -9.00 -6.93 0.03
C LEU A 13 -8.34 -7.33 -1.29
N LEU A 14 -8.74 -8.45 -1.87
CA LEU A 14 -8.20 -8.90 -3.17
C LEU A 14 -8.58 -7.95 -4.30
N GLN A 15 -9.79 -7.41 -4.30
CA GLN A 15 -10.22 -6.39 -5.25
C GLN A 15 -9.35 -5.13 -5.11
N ARG A 16 -9.03 -4.70 -3.89
CA ARG A 16 -8.12 -3.58 -3.65
C ARG A 16 -6.72 -3.84 -4.19
N PHE A 17 -6.22 -5.07 -4.09
CA PHE A 17 -4.94 -5.44 -4.70
C PHE A 17 -5.01 -5.45 -6.23
N SER A 18 -6.12 -5.88 -6.82
CA SER A 18 -6.28 -5.93 -8.28
C SER A 18 -6.23 -4.54 -8.94
N VAL A 19 -6.71 -3.50 -8.25
CA VAL A 19 -6.70 -2.12 -8.76
C VAL A 19 -5.41 -1.37 -8.42
N ARG A 20 -4.50 -1.99 -7.65
CA ARG A 20 -3.22 -1.40 -7.24
C ARG A 20 -2.07 -2.28 -7.78
N PRO A 21 -1.82 -2.26 -9.09
CA PRO A 21 -0.80 -3.12 -9.69
C PRO A 21 0.61 -2.75 -9.20
N LYS A 22 0.88 -1.47 -8.92
CA LYS A 22 2.19 -1.00 -8.46
C LYS A 22 2.25 -0.87 -6.95
N LEU A 23 3.37 -1.29 -6.35
CA LEU A 23 3.63 -1.18 -4.92
C LEU A 23 4.33 0.15 -4.56
N ILE A 24 3.78 1.26 -5.07
CA ILE A 24 4.26 2.63 -4.79
C ILE A 24 4.28 2.86 -3.27
N GLY A 25 5.36 3.45 -2.77
CA GLY A 25 5.53 3.78 -1.34
C GLY A 25 5.86 2.60 -0.43
N LEU A 26 6.09 1.39 -0.97
CA LEU A 26 6.43 0.21 -0.16
C LEU A 26 7.69 0.46 0.68
N GLN A 27 8.76 0.90 0.02
CA GLN A 27 10.00 1.37 0.65
C GLN A 27 10.83 2.15 -0.38
N ALA A 28 10.71 3.47 -0.35
CA ALA A 28 11.29 4.34 -1.38
C ALA A 28 12.83 4.26 -1.43
N GLU A 29 13.46 4.00 -0.28
CA GLU A 29 14.91 3.85 -0.15
C GLU A 29 15.44 2.61 -0.88
N VAL A 30 14.58 1.62 -1.12
CA VAL A 30 14.94 0.35 -1.78
C VAL A 30 14.46 0.31 -3.22
N PHE A 31 13.24 0.79 -3.48
CA PHE A 31 12.57 0.63 -4.77
C PHE A 31 12.37 1.94 -5.55
N GLY A 32 12.77 3.08 -5.00
CA GLY A 32 12.49 4.39 -5.59
C GLY A 32 11.03 4.82 -5.46
N GLU A 33 10.67 5.93 -6.09
CA GLU A 33 9.35 6.54 -5.99
C GLU A 33 8.25 5.71 -6.65
N ASP A 34 8.57 5.03 -7.76
CA ASP A 34 7.61 4.21 -8.51
C ASP A 34 7.30 2.86 -7.85
N GLY A 35 8.16 2.43 -6.92
CA GLY A 35 8.09 1.11 -6.29
C GLY A 35 8.27 -0.06 -7.28
N PRO A 36 8.13 -1.31 -6.80
CA PRO A 36 8.16 -2.49 -7.65
C PRO A 36 7.00 -2.54 -8.66
N LEU A 37 7.30 -2.95 -9.89
CA LEU A 37 6.32 -3.16 -10.96
C LEU A 37 5.78 -4.60 -10.95
N PRO A 38 4.54 -4.82 -11.44
CA PRO A 38 4.04 -6.16 -11.68
C PRO A 38 5.00 -6.99 -12.55
N GLY A 39 5.37 -8.17 -12.06
CA GLY A 39 6.26 -9.09 -12.77
C GLY A 39 7.74 -8.92 -12.43
N ASP A 40 8.12 -7.88 -11.67
CA ASP A 40 9.49 -7.74 -11.18
C ASP A 40 9.87 -8.91 -10.25
N VAL A 41 11.12 -9.37 -10.40
CA VAL A 41 11.72 -10.35 -9.50
C VAL A 41 12.73 -9.64 -8.62
N ILE A 42 12.50 -9.66 -7.31
CA ILE A 42 13.37 -9.04 -6.31
C ILE A 42 14.15 -10.13 -5.59
N GLU A 43 15.48 -10.09 -5.68
CA GLU A 43 16.38 -10.97 -4.95
C GLU A 43 16.87 -10.30 -3.66
N ILE A 44 16.69 -10.96 -2.51
CA ILE A 44 17.21 -10.49 -1.22
C ILE A 44 18.39 -11.36 -0.81
N ASN A 45 19.61 -10.83 -0.97
CA ASN A 45 20.82 -11.49 -0.54
C ASN A 45 21.20 -11.06 0.89
N GLU A 46 21.37 -12.03 1.79
CA GLU A 46 21.70 -11.85 3.21
C GLU A 46 22.56 -13.06 3.60
N LYS A 47 23.67 -12.80 4.31
CA LYS A 47 24.61 -13.83 4.80
C LYS A 47 24.15 -14.51 6.08
N ASP A 48 23.43 -13.80 6.93
CA ASP A 48 22.89 -14.31 8.18
C ASP A 48 21.45 -14.82 7.99
N THR A 49 20.94 -15.59 8.96
CA THR A 49 19.62 -16.20 8.87
C THR A 49 18.64 -15.42 9.72
N ASN A 50 17.64 -14.82 9.05
CA ASN A 50 16.27 -14.46 9.49
C ASN A 50 15.82 -13.04 9.09
N LEU A 51 16.69 -12.15 8.62
CA LEU A 51 16.24 -10.80 8.24
C LEU A 51 15.38 -10.82 6.98
N LYS A 52 15.62 -11.74 6.03
CA LYS A 52 14.75 -11.94 4.84
C LYS A 52 13.28 -12.13 5.22
N THR A 53 13.00 -13.04 6.15
CA THR A 53 11.62 -13.37 6.57
C THR A 53 10.97 -12.18 7.25
N ILE A 54 11.70 -11.48 8.12
CA ILE A 54 11.21 -10.29 8.81
C ILE A 54 10.91 -9.18 7.79
N LEU A 55 11.81 -8.94 6.84
CA LEU A 55 11.66 -7.92 5.81
C LEU A 55 10.45 -8.19 4.91
N LEU A 56 10.32 -9.42 4.40
CA LEU A 56 9.16 -9.83 3.60
C LEU A 56 7.85 -9.73 4.37
N THR A 57 7.85 -10.14 5.65
CA THR A 57 6.67 -10.02 6.52
C THR A 57 6.28 -8.56 6.68
N HIS A 58 7.25 -7.67 6.91
CA HIS A 58 7.01 -6.24 7.04
C HIS A 58 6.38 -5.65 5.76
N TRP A 59 6.93 -5.98 4.59
CA TRP A 59 6.37 -5.54 3.30
C TRP A 59 4.96 -6.04 3.06
N ILE A 60 4.68 -7.32 3.34
CA ILE A 60 3.33 -7.89 3.21
C ILE A 60 2.34 -7.18 4.14
N ILE A 61 2.73 -6.93 5.40
CA ILE A 61 1.90 -6.20 6.36
C ILE A 61 1.58 -4.80 5.84
N LYS A 62 2.58 -4.06 5.32
CA LYS A 62 2.34 -2.74 4.72
C LYS A 62 1.36 -2.82 3.55
N CYS A 63 1.42 -3.84 2.71
CA CYS A 63 0.46 -4.02 1.62
C CYS A 63 -0.98 -4.26 2.12
N ILE A 64 -1.15 -5.02 3.20
CA ILE A 64 -2.47 -5.39 3.72
C ILE A 64 -3.11 -4.24 4.50
N LEU A 65 -2.34 -3.58 5.37
CA LEU A 65 -2.86 -2.56 6.26
C LEU A 65 -3.19 -1.26 5.52
N PRO A 66 -4.20 -0.50 5.98
CA PRO A 66 -4.44 0.85 5.48
C PRO A 66 -3.33 1.81 5.96
N ALA A 67 -3.18 2.95 5.28
CA ALA A 67 -2.30 4.02 5.74
C ALA A 67 -2.72 4.55 7.11
N THR A 68 -4.03 4.76 7.29
CA THR A 68 -4.63 5.26 8.53
C THR A 68 -5.79 4.39 8.99
N TRP A 69 -5.98 4.29 10.31
CA TRP A 69 -7.12 3.62 10.91
C TRP A 69 -7.60 4.37 12.14
N LYS A 70 -8.87 4.80 12.14
CA LYS A 70 -9.48 5.58 13.23
C LYS A 70 -8.65 6.82 13.62
N GLY A 71 -8.05 7.49 12.64
CA GLY A 71 -7.21 8.68 12.84
C GLY A 71 -5.79 8.40 13.35
N VAL A 72 -5.38 7.12 13.41
CA VAL A 72 -4.01 6.72 13.75
C VAL A 72 -3.28 6.34 12.48
N GLU A 73 -2.06 6.87 12.32
CA GLU A 73 -1.12 6.47 11.28
C GLU A 73 -0.64 5.04 11.53
N ILE A 74 -0.98 4.12 10.64
CA ILE A 74 -0.57 2.71 10.69
C ILE A 74 0.62 2.46 9.75
N GLY A 75 0.79 3.31 8.72
CA GLY A 75 1.91 3.22 7.78
C GLY A 75 1.75 2.13 6.72
N GLY A 76 0.53 1.62 6.53
CA GLY A 76 0.19 0.74 5.43
C GLY A 76 0.05 1.47 4.09
N LEU A 77 -0.05 0.69 3.01
CA LEU A 77 -0.24 1.18 1.65
C LEU A 77 -1.75 1.24 1.39
N GLY A 78 -2.38 2.28 1.96
CA GLY A 78 -3.78 2.58 1.69
C GLY A 78 -4.06 2.79 0.19
N LYS A 79 -5.34 2.87 -0.20
CA LYS A 79 -5.68 3.36 -1.54
C LYS A 79 -5.06 4.76 -1.68
N VAL A 80 -4.33 4.97 -2.77
CA VAL A 80 -4.07 6.33 -3.24
C VAL A 80 -5.45 6.85 -3.64
N GLU A 81 -6.03 7.73 -2.83
CA GLU A 81 -7.11 8.56 -3.33
C GLU A 81 -6.45 9.44 -4.38
N GLU A 82 -6.69 9.14 -5.66
CA GLU A 82 -6.49 10.14 -6.69
C GLU A 82 -7.36 11.32 -6.29
N ASP A 83 -6.72 12.42 -5.90
CA ASP A 83 -7.39 13.69 -5.66
C ASP A 83 -8.34 13.95 -6.83
N SER A 84 -9.64 13.89 -6.56
CA SER A 84 -10.68 14.37 -7.48
C SER A 84 -10.71 15.90 -7.56
N SER A 85 -9.59 16.56 -7.28
CA SER A 85 -9.40 18.00 -7.34
C SER A 85 -8.70 18.42 -8.65
N ALA A 86 -9.41 18.23 -9.76
CA ALA A 86 -9.25 19.09 -10.94
C ALA A 86 -10.58 19.17 -11.72
N MET A 87 -11.66 19.49 -11.02
CA MET A 87 -12.85 20.05 -11.64
C MET A 87 -13.19 21.37 -10.96
N SER A 88 -12.49 22.43 -11.36
CA SER A 88 -12.99 23.80 -11.24
C SER A 88 -12.95 24.47 -12.61
N THR A 89 -14.16 24.59 -13.14
CA THR A 89 -14.63 25.48 -14.20
C THR A 89 -13.95 26.85 -14.21
N THR A 90 -13.56 27.31 -15.40
CA THR A 90 -13.79 28.71 -15.82
C THR A 90 -14.18 28.73 -17.30
N SER A 91 -15.49 28.75 -17.54
CA SER A 91 -16.05 29.41 -18.71
C SER A 91 -15.86 30.92 -18.56
N THR A 92 -15.31 31.59 -19.54
CA THR A 92 -15.80 32.85 -20.13
C THR A 92 -15.17 33.00 -21.50
#